data_AF-A0A7Y0TM62-F1
#
_entry.id   AF-A0A7Y0TM62-F1
#
_cell.length_a   1.000
_cell.length_b   1.000
_cell.length_c   1.000
_cell.angle_alpha   90.00
_cell.angle_beta   90.00
_cell.angle_gamma   90.00
#
_symmetry.space_group_name_H-M   'P 1'
#
loop_
_entity.id
_entity.type
_entity.pdbx_description
1 polymer ?
#
loop_
_entity_poly.entity_id
_entity_poly.type
_entity_poly.pdbx_seq_one_letter_code
_entity_poly.pdbx_strand_id
1 'polypeptide(L)'
;MSDLEQSLAWTNLPVPDVLHQLPSHQQVQVVSWANSLVNHKTEGFDDLYSAISMIVKYIPHFMVIPLMVEYIRPQIAAGVCSKMSVDQATGYANDLPLIYFSEVSQHIDALMMAQILEKMKKHHVEKFIHYELQHNQSRMLEIAHHLNRHILEIVAKHVTLPEHGYDNSANPHKTVIEKIRMMQ
;
A
#
# COMPACT_ATOMS: atom_id res chain seq x y z
N MET A 1 -9.02 -4.91 19.87
CA MET A 1 -9.66 -5.07 18.56
C MET A 1 -10.31 -6.44 18.56
N SER A 2 -11.60 -6.51 18.21
CA SER A 2 -12.32 -7.78 18.04
C SER A 2 -11.78 -8.53 16.82
N ASP A 3 -11.80 -9.87 16.83
CA ASP A 3 -11.42 -10.70 15.67
C ASP A 3 -12.25 -10.34 14.41
N LEU A 4 -13.46 -9.82 14.61
CA LEU A 4 -14.34 -9.29 13.58
C LEU A 4 -13.76 -8.01 12.93
N GLU A 5 -13.20 -7.11 13.73
CA GLU A 5 -12.60 -5.86 13.26
C GLU A 5 -11.29 -6.12 12.50
N GLN A 6 -10.49 -7.09 12.96
CA GLN A 6 -9.27 -7.51 12.24
C GLN A 6 -9.58 -8.17 10.89
N SER A 7 -10.61 -9.01 10.84
CA SER A 7 -10.96 -9.74 9.62
C SER A 7 -11.64 -8.86 8.56
N LEU A 8 -12.38 -7.82 8.98
CA LEU A 8 -13.04 -6.87 8.08
C LEU A 8 -12.17 -5.68 7.68
N ALA A 9 -11.03 -5.49 8.33
CA ALA A 9 -10.01 -4.49 7.95
C ALA A 9 -9.57 -4.62 6.49
N TRP A 10 -9.69 -5.82 5.89
CA TRP A 10 -9.36 -6.06 4.48
C TRP A 10 -10.26 -5.32 3.48
N THR A 11 -11.43 -4.86 3.92
CA THR A 11 -12.40 -4.21 3.04
C THR A 11 -12.33 -2.69 3.09
N ASN A 12 -11.68 -2.09 4.11
CA ASN A 12 -11.84 -0.67 4.46
C ASN A 12 -13.32 -0.21 4.56
N LEU A 13 -14.26 -1.15 4.69
CA LEU A 13 -15.69 -0.88 4.82
C LEU A 13 -16.09 -1.00 6.29
N PRO A 14 -16.97 -0.11 6.78
CA PRO A 14 -17.50 -0.22 8.13
C PRO A 14 -18.30 -1.52 8.25
N VAL A 15 -18.11 -2.21 9.38
CA VAL A 15 -18.90 -3.39 9.72
C VAL A 15 -20.37 -2.97 9.90
N PRO A 16 -21.34 -3.63 9.24
CA PRO A 16 -22.75 -3.35 9.48
C PRO A 16 -23.13 -3.58 10.95
N ASP A 17 -23.86 -2.65 11.55
CA ASP A 17 -24.27 -2.71 12.97
C ASP A 17 -24.97 -4.02 13.37
N VAL A 18 -25.68 -4.63 12.42
CA VAL A 18 -26.35 -5.93 12.60
C VAL A 18 -25.36 -7.03 12.99
N LEU A 19 -24.13 -7.01 12.47
CA LEU A 19 -23.12 -8.02 12.80
C LEU A 19 -22.56 -7.86 14.22
N HIS A 20 -22.57 -6.62 14.76
CA HIS A 20 -22.16 -6.37 16.15
C HIS A 20 -23.17 -6.92 17.17
N GLN A 21 -24.44 -7.08 16.76
CA GLN A 21 -25.50 -7.63 17.61
C GLN A 21 -25.42 -9.16 17.74
N LEU A 22 -24.64 -9.83 16.90
CA LEU A 22 -24.46 -11.28 16.95
C LEU A 22 -23.55 -11.69 18.13
N PRO A 23 -23.82 -12.82 18.79
CA PRO A 23 -22.89 -13.42 19.75
C PRO A 23 -21.53 -13.72 19.11
N SER A 24 -20.43 -13.64 19.88
CA SER A 24 -19.06 -13.80 19.36
C SER A 24 -18.83 -15.09 18.56
N HIS A 25 -19.45 -16.21 18.95
CA HIS A 25 -19.33 -17.46 18.20
C HIS A 25 -19.98 -17.39 16.80
N GLN A 26 -21.08 -16.65 16.65
CA GLN A 26 -21.75 -16.45 15.37
C GLN A 26 -20.98 -15.46 14.49
N GLN A 27 -20.40 -14.43 15.10
CA GLN A 27 -19.49 -13.51 14.42
C GLN A 27 -18.32 -14.25 13.77
N VAL A 28 -17.68 -15.17 14.50
CA VAL A 28 -16.60 -16.02 13.97
C VAL A 28 -17.08 -16.90 12.81
N GLN A 29 -18.29 -17.47 12.90
CA GLN A 29 -18.85 -18.29 11.82
C GLN A 29 -19.12 -17.45 10.55
N VAL A 30 -19.67 -16.24 10.70
CA VAL A 30 -19.92 -15.32 9.57
C VAL A 30 -18.60 -14.91 8.91
N VAL A 31 -17.59 -14.56 9.71
CA VAL A 31 -16.25 -14.23 9.20
C VAL A 31 -15.63 -15.41 8.46
N SER A 32 -15.70 -16.62 9.04
CA SER A 32 -15.18 -17.83 8.41
C SER A 32 -15.90 -18.16 7.09
N TRP A 33 -17.22 -17.99 7.03
CA TRP A 33 -17.99 -18.16 5.81
C TRP A 33 -17.64 -17.10 4.76
N ALA A 34 -17.53 -15.82 5.15
CA ALA A 34 -17.16 -14.73 4.25
C ALA A 34 -15.76 -14.95 3.65
N ASN A 35 -14.79 -15.32 4.47
CA ASN A 35 -13.43 -15.67 4.01
C ASN A 35 -13.47 -16.84 3.02
N SER A 36 -14.27 -17.87 3.31
CA SER A 36 -14.41 -19.03 2.42
C SER A 36 -15.05 -18.65 1.09
N LEU A 37 -16.08 -17.78 1.11
CA LEU A 37 -16.75 -17.27 -0.07
C LEU A 37 -15.79 -16.44 -0.94
N VAL A 38 -15.06 -15.51 -0.33
CA VAL A 38 -14.08 -14.68 -1.03
C VAL A 38 -13.00 -15.58 -1.64
N ASN A 39 -12.38 -16.46 -0.86
CA ASN A 39 -11.35 -17.38 -1.32
C ASN A 39 -11.82 -18.23 -2.50
N HIS A 40 -13.05 -18.74 -2.44
CA HIS A 40 -13.62 -19.53 -3.53
C HIS A 40 -13.91 -18.69 -4.78
N LYS A 41 -14.30 -17.41 -4.63
CA LYS A 41 -14.52 -16.51 -5.76
C LYS A 41 -13.24 -15.95 -6.37
N THR A 42 -12.16 -15.88 -5.60
CA THR A 42 -10.85 -15.38 -6.04
C THR A 42 -9.85 -16.50 -6.29
N GLU A 43 -10.29 -17.76 -6.29
CA GLU A 43 -9.46 -18.91 -6.61
C GLU A 43 -8.79 -18.73 -7.98
N GLY A 44 -7.48 -18.95 -8.05
CA GLY A 44 -6.68 -18.78 -9.27
C GLY A 44 -6.24 -17.35 -9.58
N PHE A 45 -6.65 -16.33 -8.82
CA PHE A 45 -6.12 -14.96 -9.02
C PHE A 45 -4.63 -14.88 -8.72
N ASP A 46 -4.15 -15.61 -7.72
CA ASP A 46 -2.74 -15.65 -7.37
C ASP A 46 -1.89 -16.20 -8.52
N ASP A 47 -2.35 -17.31 -9.12
CA ASP A 47 -1.72 -17.94 -10.28
C ASP A 47 -1.78 -17.02 -11.51
N LEU A 48 -2.90 -16.32 -11.71
CA LEU A 48 -3.05 -15.32 -12.78
C LEU A 48 -2.06 -14.17 -12.60
N TYR A 49 -1.93 -13.61 -11.40
CA TYR A 49 -0.96 -12.54 -11.12
C TYR A 49 0.47 -13.01 -11.33
N SER A 50 0.78 -14.24 -10.91
CA SER A 50 2.06 -14.87 -11.16
C SER A 50 2.35 -14.99 -12.66
N ALA A 51 1.39 -15.51 -13.44
CA ALA A 51 1.51 -15.63 -14.89
C ALA A 51 1.71 -14.28 -15.59
N ILE A 52 0.92 -13.27 -15.23
CA ILE A 52 1.09 -11.90 -15.77
C ILE A 52 2.48 -11.38 -15.43
N SER A 53 2.93 -11.53 -14.18
CA SER A 53 4.26 -11.07 -13.74
C SER A 53 5.40 -11.70 -14.54
N MET A 54 5.22 -12.92 -15.06
CA MET A 54 6.17 -13.59 -15.94
C MET A 54 6.10 -13.08 -17.37
N ILE A 55 4.89 -12.91 -17.91
CA ILE A 55 4.67 -12.47 -19.30
C ILE A 55 5.20 -11.06 -19.53
N VAL A 56 4.91 -10.13 -18.60
CA VAL A 56 5.29 -8.72 -18.75
C VAL A 56 6.81 -8.50 -18.73
N LYS A 57 7.62 -9.50 -18.32
CA LYS A 57 9.08 -9.45 -18.42
C LYS A 57 9.58 -9.37 -19.86
N TYR A 58 8.76 -9.84 -20.81
CA TYR A 58 9.12 -9.92 -22.22
C TYR A 58 8.49 -8.82 -23.07
N ILE A 59 7.61 -7.99 -22.48
CA ILE A 59 6.94 -6.91 -23.19
C ILE A 59 7.61 -5.58 -22.80
N PRO A 60 8.02 -4.73 -23.76
CA PRO A 60 8.60 -3.43 -23.46
C PRO A 60 7.66 -2.54 -22.64
N HIS A 61 8.21 -1.82 -21.66
CA HIS A 61 7.41 -0.96 -20.75
C HIS A 61 6.54 0.06 -21.49
N PHE A 62 7.04 0.68 -22.57
CA PHE A 62 6.27 1.68 -23.31
C PHE A 62 4.97 1.14 -23.93
N MET A 63 4.86 -0.18 -24.11
CA MET A 63 3.62 -0.84 -24.54
C MET A 63 2.73 -1.23 -23.35
N VAL A 64 3.34 -1.70 -22.26
CA VAL A 64 2.60 -2.18 -21.08
C VAL A 64 1.98 -1.03 -20.30
N ILE A 65 2.72 0.07 -20.10
CA ILE A 65 2.32 1.18 -19.25
C ILE A 65 0.99 1.81 -19.71
N PRO A 66 0.78 2.17 -20.99
CA PRO A 66 -0.51 2.72 -21.43
C PRO A 66 -1.68 1.74 -21.19
N LEU A 67 -1.48 0.45 -21.50
CA LEU A 67 -2.50 -0.58 -21.30
C LEU A 67 -2.84 -0.77 -19.82
N MET A 68 -1.83 -0.72 -18.93
CA MET A 68 -2.04 -0.77 -17.49
C MET A 68 -2.89 0.39 -17.01
N VAL A 69 -2.52 1.62 -17.37
CA VAL A 69 -3.19 2.83 -16.93
C VAL A 69 -4.63 2.91 -17.45
N GLU A 70 -4.87 2.45 -18.69
CA GLU A 70 -6.18 2.55 -19.32
C GLU A 70 -7.15 1.42 -18.91
N TYR A 71 -6.64 0.18 -18.75
CA TYR A 71 -7.51 -1.00 -18.64
C TYR A 71 -7.35 -1.78 -17.34
N ILE A 72 -6.29 -1.55 -16.56
CA ILE A 72 -5.99 -2.35 -15.37
C ILE A 72 -6.26 -1.54 -14.11
N ARG A 73 -7.18 -2.04 -13.27
CA ARG A 73 -7.47 -1.43 -11.96
C ARG A 73 -6.23 -1.45 -11.06
N PRO A 74 -5.96 -0.38 -10.29
CA PRO A 74 -4.77 -0.28 -9.43
C PRO A 74 -4.54 -1.48 -8.50
N GLN A 75 -5.61 -2.01 -7.90
CA GLN A 75 -5.53 -3.20 -7.04
C GLN A 75 -5.02 -4.45 -7.78
N ILE A 76 -5.41 -4.63 -9.05
CA ILE A 76 -4.91 -5.74 -9.88
C ILE A 76 -3.43 -5.52 -10.20
N ALA A 77 -3.05 -4.30 -10.57
CA ALA A 77 -1.65 -3.97 -10.83
C ALA A 77 -0.77 -4.19 -9.58
N ALA A 78 -1.26 -3.84 -8.39
CA ALA A 78 -0.59 -4.15 -7.13
C ALA A 78 -0.48 -5.65 -6.86
N GLY A 79 -1.54 -6.41 -7.16
CA GLY A 79 -1.54 -7.87 -7.11
C GLY A 79 -0.44 -8.49 -7.97
N VAL A 80 -0.30 -8.04 -9.22
CA VAL A 80 0.81 -8.46 -10.10
C VAL A 80 2.15 -7.99 -9.57
N CYS A 81 2.25 -6.74 -9.09
CA CYS A 81 3.46 -6.16 -8.51
C CYS A 81 3.99 -7.02 -7.36
N SER A 82 3.12 -7.54 -6.49
CA SER A 82 3.48 -8.43 -5.37
C SER A 82 4.17 -9.74 -5.80
N LYS A 83 4.01 -10.15 -7.06
CA LYS A 83 4.64 -11.33 -7.66
C LYS A 83 5.93 -11.00 -8.42
N MET A 84 6.23 -9.72 -8.61
CA MET A 84 7.46 -9.25 -9.25
C MET A 84 8.61 -9.18 -8.23
N SER A 85 9.85 -9.23 -8.73
CA SER A 85 10.98 -8.80 -7.90
C SER A 85 10.94 -7.28 -7.70
N VAL A 86 11.58 -6.79 -6.63
CA VAL A 86 11.68 -5.35 -6.34
C VAL A 86 12.28 -4.58 -7.53
N ASP A 87 13.28 -5.14 -8.22
CA ASP A 87 13.90 -4.48 -9.38
C ASP A 87 12.92 -4.35 -10.55
N GLN A 88 12.10 -5.37 -10.79
CA GLN A 88 11.06 -5.35 -11.82
C GLN A 88 9.97 -4.33 -11.50
N ALA A 89 9.44 -4.39 -10.27
CA ALA A 89 8.45 -3.44 -9.79
C ALA A 89 8.96 -1.99 -9.87
N THR A 90 10.24 -1.76 -9.53
CA THR A 90 10.88 -0.45 -9.64
C THR A 90 10.99 0.04 -11.08
N GLY A 91 11.24 -0.87 -12.03
CA GLY A 91 11.21 -0.57 -13.46
C GLY A 91 9.89 0.05 -13.88
N TYR A 92 8.77 -0.58 -13.53
CA TYR A 92 7.43 -0.05 -13.79
C TYR A 92 7.14 1.24 -13.01
N ALA A 93 7.47 1.28 -11.72
CA ALA A 93 7.20 2.44 -10.85
C ALA A 93 7.81 3.76 -11.37
N ASN A 94 8.99 3.69 -12.00
CA ASN A 94 9.62 4.87 -12.58
C ASN A 94 8.90 5.41 -13.83
N ASP A 95 8.17 4.55 -14.55
CA ASP A 95 7.54 4.90 -15.82
C ASP A 95 6.02 5.16 -15.69
N LEU A 96 5.41 4.75 -14.57
CA LEU A 96 3.99 4.95 -14.31
C LEU A 96 3.65 6.43 -14.05
N PRO A 97 2.49 6.90 -14.52
CA PRO A 97 1.96 8.22 -14.13
C PRO A 97 1.76 8.32 -12.62
N LEU A 98 2.10 9.47 -12.05
CA LEU A 98 2.10 9.71 -10.60
C LEU A 98 0.77 9.34 -9.93
N ILE A 99 -0.36 9.78 -10.49
CA ILE A 99 -1.69 9.56 -9.91
C ILE A 99 -2.01 8.06 -9.89
N TYR A 100 -1.79 7.37 -11.00
CA TYR A 100 -2.03 5.92 -11.08
C TYR A 100 -1.10 5.15 -10.13
N PHE A 101 0.18 5.54 -10.07
CA PHE A 101 1.13 4.91 -9.16
C PHE A 101 0.78 5.12 -7.68
N SER A 102 0.26 6.30 -7.32
CA SER A 102 -0.31 6.58 -6.00
C SER A 102 -1.41 5.58 -5.65
N GLU A 103 -2.40 5.39 -6.52
CA GLU A 103 -3.49 4.44 -6.31
C GLU A 103 -2.98 3.00 -6.18
N VAL A 104 -2.00 2.60 -7.01
CA VAL A 104 -1.39 1.27 -6.93
C VAL A 104 -0.67 1.08 -5.59
N SER A 105 0.05 2.10 -5.11
CA SER A 105 0.85 2.04 -3.87
C SER A 105 0.03 1.79 -2.61
N GLN A 106 -1.27 2.14 -2.63
CA GLN A 106 -2.20 1.90 -1.52
C GLN A 106 -2.48 0.41 -1.31
N HIS A 107 -2.25 -0.41 -2.34
CA HIS A 107 -2.52 -1.86 -2.31
C HIS A 107 -1.25 -2.72 -2.24
N ILE A 108 -0.05 -2.11 -2.24
CA ILE A 108 1.23 -2.80 -2.07
C ILE A 108 1.54 -2.89 -0.58
N ASP A 109 2.31 -3.88 -0.13
CA ASP A 109 2.78 -3.91 1.26
C ASP A 109 3.77 -2.75 1.56
N ALA A 110 3.73 -2.20 2.78
CA ALA A 110 4.53 -1.02 3.13
C ALA A 110 6.05 -1.26 3.05
N LEU A 111 6.52 -2.46 3.41
CA LEU A 111 7.93 -2.84 3.30
C LEU A 111 8.35 -2.96 1.84
N MET A 112 7.55 -3.60 1.00
CA MET A 112 7.83 -3.69 -0.43
C MET A 112 7.86 -2.30 -1.09
N MET A 113 6.94 -1.42 -0.72
CA MET A 113 6.91 -0.05 -1.24
C MET A 113 8.16 0.72 -0.81
N ALA A 114 8.62 0.60 0.44
CA ALA A 114 9.88 1.20 0.87
C ALA A 114 11.07 0.72 0.01
N GLN A 115 11.16 -0.59 -0.25
CA GLN A 115 12.21 -1.16 -1.10
C GLN A 115 12.17 -0.66 -2.55
N ILE A 116 10.97 -0.44 -3.10
CA ILE A 116 10.79 0.15 -4.44
C ILE A 116 11.27 1.61 -4.43
N LEU A 117 10.83 2.41 -3.45
CA LEU A 117 11.23 3.83 -3.35
C LEU A 117 12.74 4.00 -3.22
N GLU A 118 13.43 3.11 -2.51
CA GLU A 118 14.88 3.14 -2.37
C GLU A 118 15.64 2.90 -3.68
N LYS A 119 15.02 2.21 -4.65
CA LYS A 119 15.62 1.91 -5.95
C LYS A 119 15.12 2.81 -7.08
N MET A 120 14.05 3.57 -6.87
CA MET A 120 13.50 4.49 -7.85
C MET A 120 14.44 5.68 -8.11
N LYS A 121 14.31 6.32 -9.28
CA LYS A 121 15.09 7.52 -9.60
C LYS A 121 14.68 8.65 -8.65
N LYS A 122 15.65 9.34 -8.08
CA LYS A 122 15.47 10.40 -7.07
C LYS A 122 14.32 11.37 -7.36
N HIS A 123 14.25 11.91 -8.58
CA HIS A 123 13.22 12.88 -8.95
C HIS A 123 11.79 12.29 -8.99
N HIS A 124 11.62 10.99 -9.27
CA HIS A 124 10.32 10.33 -9.17
C HIS A 124 9.94 10.08 -7.71
N VAL A 125 10.91 9.66 -6.88
CA VAL A 125 10.70 9.46 -5.44
C VAL A 125 10.27 10.75 -4.75
N GLU A 126 10.96 11.85 -5.01
CA GLU A 126 10.62 13.16 -4.43
C GLU A 126 9.21 13.61 -4.83
N LYS A 127 8.85 13.46 -6.12
CA LYS A 127 7.50 13.78 -6.61
C LYS A 127 6.43 12.90 -5.96
N PHE A 128 6.70 11.60 -5.84
CA PHE A 128 5.78 10.66 -5.20
C PHE A 128 5.58 10.99 -3.73
N ILE A 129 6.65 11.15 -2.95
CA ILE A 129 6.58 11.49 -1.53
C ILE A 129 5.81 12.79 -1.32
N HIS A 130 6.09 13.83 -2.12
CA HIS A 130 5.38 15.09 -2.01
C HIS A 130 3.87 14.92 -2.26
N TYR A 131 3.50 14.16 -3.29
CA TYR A 131 2.11 13.89 -3.62
C TYR A 131 1.40 13.07 -2.53
N GLU A 132 2.05 12.00 -2.03
CA GLU A 132 1.48 11.14 -0.98
C GLU A 132 1.31 11.90 0.33
N LEU A 133 2.24 12.77 0.71
CA LEU A 133 2.09 13.59 1.92
C LEU A 133 0.88 14.53 1.85
N GLN A 134 0.49 14.97 0.66
CA GLN A 134 -0.68 15.84 0.45
C GLN A 134 -2.00 15.08 0.42
N HIS A 135 -2.01 13.85 -0.11
CA HIS A 135 -3.25 13.12 -0.40
C HIS A 135 -3.48 11.91 0.52
N ASN A 136 -2.43 11.18 0.90
CA ASN A 136 -2.50 9.97 1.73
C ASN A 136 -1.40 9.96 2.81
N GLN A 137 -1.34 11.00 3.64
CA GLN A 137 -0.27 11.18 4.63
C GLN A 137 -0.08 9.95 5.54
N SER A 138 -1.16 9.33 6.01
CA SER A 138 -1.10 8.13 6.86
C SER A 138 -0.35 6.99 6.20
N ARG A 139 -0.63 6.75 4.91
CA ARG A 139 0.03 5.71 4.13
C ARG A 139 1.51 6.00 3.94
N MET A 140 1.89 7.24 3.69
CA MET A 140 3.30 7.62 3.60
C MET A 140 4.03 7.42 4.93
N LEU A 141 3.39 7.71 6.06
CA LEU A 141 3.97 7.46 7.39
C LEU A 141 4.13 5.97 7.71
N GLU A 142 3.23 5.12 7.20
CA GLU A 142 3.36 3.66 7.26
C GLU A 142 4.59 3.18 6.49
N ILE A 143 4.73 3.60 5.22
CA ILE A 143 5.89 3.26 4.38
C ILE A 143 7.19 3.79 5.00
N ALA A 144 7.16 5.00 5.59
CA ALA A 144 8.30 5.64 6.21
C ALA A 144 8.88 4.87 7.41
N HIS A 145 8.13 3.93 7.99
CA HIS A 145 8.67 3.03 9.01
C HIS A 145 9.79 2.13 8.49
N HIS A 146 9.75 1.82 7.20
CA HIS A 146 10.65 0.88 6.53
C HIS A 146 11.69 1.56 5.65
N LEU A 147 11.64 2.89 5.51
CA LEU A 147 12.58 3.64 4.68
C LEU A 147 13.97 3.73 5.33
N ASN A 148 15.01 3.63 4.50
CA ASN A 148 16.34 4.06 4.90
C ASN A 148 16.41 5.56 5.18
N ARG A 149 17.49 5.97 5.85
CA ARG A 149 17.70 7.35 6.29
C ARG A 149 17.64 8.36 5.14
N HIS A 150 18.20 8.05 3.98
CA HIS A 150 18.29 9.00 2.87
C HIS A 150 16.91 9.38 2.32
N ILE A 151 16.02 8.40 2.13
CA ILE A 151 14.66 8.68 1.66
C ILE A 151 13.81 9.27 2.78
N LEU A 152 14.03 8.85 4.03
CA LEU A 152 13.35 9.42 5.19
C LEU A 152 13.65 10.93 5.35
N GLU A 153 14.85 11.39 5.03
CA GLU A 153 15.20 12.82 4.98
C GLU A 153 14.37 13.59 3.94
N ILE A 154 13.99 12.96 2.83
CA ILE A 154 13.10 13.58 1.83
C ILE A 154 11.69 13.74 2.42
N VAL A 155 11.19 12.73 3.12
CA VAL A 155 9.90 12.80 3.83
C VAL A 155 9.94 13.91 4.88
N ALA A 156 11.01 13.97 5.69
CA ALA A 156 11.17 14.95 6.76
C ALA A 156 11.15 16.40 6.28
N LYS A 157 11.70 16.67 5.08
CA LYS A 157 11.68 18.01 4.47
C LYS A 157 10.29 18.48 4.04
N HIS A 158 9.40 17.57 3.70
CA HIS A 158 8.11 17.90 3.10
C HIS A 158 6.92 17.67 4.03
N VAL A 159 7.09 16.92 5.12
CA VAL A 159 6.01 16.64 6.06
C VAL A 159 5.83 17.79 7.05
N THR A 160 4.62 18.34 7.10
CA THR A 160 4.19 19.26 8.14
C THR A 160 3.66 18.44 9.32
N LEU A 161 4.50 18.27 10.34
CA LEU A 161 4.08 17.60 11.59
C LEU A 161 3.36 18.60 12.49
N PRO A 162 2.24 18.23 13.15
CA PRO A 162 1.61 19.09 14.15
C PRO A 162 2.56 19.40 15.31
N GLU A 163 2.48 20.64 15.83
CA GLU A 163 3.29 21.12 16.96
C GLU A 163 3.05 20.27 18.24
N HIS A 164 4.06 20.26 19.13
CA HIS A 164 4.05 19.49 20.37
C HIS A 164 2.74 19.70 21.15
N GLY A 165 1.96 18.62 21.36
CA GLY A 165 0.74 18.67 22.17
C GLY A 165 -0.29 17.58 21.88
N TYR A 166 -0.33 17.06 20.65
CA TYR A 166 -1.19 15.92 20.28
C TYR A 166 -0.46 14.58 20.40
N ASP A 167 0.31 14.40 21.46
CA ASP A 167 0.96 13.12 21.75
C ASP A 167 -0.05 12.20 22.47
N ASN A 168 -1.11 11.82 21.75
CA ASN A 168 -1.90 10.67 22.16
C ASN A 168 -0.96 9.47 22.06
N SER A 169 -0.66 8.84 23.20
CA SER A 169 0.17 7.64 23.35
C SER A 169 -0.29 6.41 22.51
N ALA A 170 -1.33 6.58 21.69
CA ALA A 170 -1.90 5.60 20.78
C ALA A 170 -1.60 5.88 19.29
N ASN A 171 -0.79 6.88 18.93
CA ASN A 171 -0.47 7.12 17.51
C ASN A 171 0.47 6.01 16.98
N PRO A 172 0.02 5.17 16.02
CA PRO A 172 0.82 4.05 15.51
C PRO A 172 2.11 4.49 14.80
N HIS A 173 2.20 5.76 14.39
CA HIS A 173 3.36 6.30 13.69
C HIS A 173 4.34 7.07 14.60
N LYS A 174 4.16 7.04 15.93
CA LYS A 174 4.99 7.82 16.88
C LYS A 174 6.49 7.63 16.66
N THR A 175 6.93 6.39 16.47
CA THR A 175 8.36 6.06 16.27
C THR A 175 8.94 6.69 15.00
N VAL A 176 8.14 6.78 13.93
CA VAL A 176 8.54 7.39 12.65
C VAL A 176 8.53 8.90 12.77
N ILE A 177 7.51 9.46 13.42
CA ILE A 177 7.39 10.90 13.68
C ILE A 177 8.58 11.40 14.52
N GLU A 178 9.00 10.65 15.54
CA GLU A 178 10.19 10.97 16.33
C GLU A 178 11.47 10.93 15.49
N LYS A 179 11.66 9.90 14.66
CA LYS A 179 12.81 9.82 13.74
C LYS A 179 12.84 10.99 12.77
N ILE A 180 11.69 11.38 12.21
CA ILE A 180 11.56 12.51 11.30
C ILE A 180 11.90 13.83 12.01
N ARG A 181 11.41 14.03 13.24
CA ARG A 181 11.70 15.24 14.05
C ARG A 181 13.18 15.40 14.35
N MET A 182 13.91 14.30 14.58
CA MET A 182 15.37 14.36 14.77
C MET A 182 16.15 14.78 13.52
N MET A 183 15.50 14.80 12.35
CA MET A 183 16.10 15.12 11.05
C MET A 183 15.69 16.51 10.51
N GLN A 184 14.76 17.19 11.19
CA GLN A 184 14.36 18.58 10.92
C GLN A 184 15.24 19.55 11.71
#